data_AF-A0A2V5QEG5-F1
#
_entry.id   AF-A0A2V5QEG5-F1
#
_cell.length_a   1.000
_cell.length_b   1.000
_cell.length_c   1.000
_cell.angle_alpha   90.00
_cell.angle_beta   90.00
_cell.angle_gamma   90.00
#
_symmetry.space_group_name_H-M   'P 1'
#
loop_
_entity.id
_entity.type
_entity.pdbx_description
1 polymer ?
#
loop_
_entity_poly.entity_id
_entity_poly.type
_entity_poly.pdbx_seq_one_letter_code
_entity_poly.pdbx_strand_id
1 'polypeptide(L)'
;MDAKHQEDWLDRQLRQAAPYIDDAGFTWRVLQQLPARRRRRDSLRAVIVLGMALLASALAYVLSDGGRFLVVAMARMTALPTFWLLALAFGSGLILMAAGVVAAISKASELRP
;
A
#
# COMPACT_ATOMS: atom_id res chain seq x y z
N MET A 1 -24.70 5.65 1.62
CA MET A 1 -23.99 5.93 0.36
C MET A 1 -22.57 6.33 0.71
N ASP A 2 -21.60 5.72 0.04
CA ASP A 2 -20.17 5.75 0.37
C ASP A 2 -19.53 7.06 -0.11
N ALA A 3 -18.96 7.86 0.79
CA ALA A 3 -18.43 9.19 0.48
C ALA A 3 -17.36 9.16 -0.64
N LYS A 4 -16.54 8.10 -0.68
CA LYS A 4 -15.54 7.91 -1.74
C LYS A 4 -16.14 7.68 -3.12
N HIS A 5 -17.26 6.96 -3.21
CA HIS A 5 -17.94 6.73 -4.49
C HIS A 5 -18.53 8.02 -5.06
N GLN A 6 -18.95 8.94 -4.20
CA GLN A 6 -19.45 10.25 -4.62
C GLN A 6 -18.32 11.13 -5.17
N GLU A 7 -17.16 11.14 -4.52
CA GLU A 7 -15.96 11.85 -5.01
C GLU A 7 -15.52 11.30 -6.38
N ASP A 8 -15.45 9.98 -6.55
CA ASP A 8 -15.04 9.33 -7.81
C ASP A 8 -16.00 9.59 -8.98
N TRP A 9 -17.29 9.79 -8.72
CA TRP A 9 -18.27 10.14 -9.74
C TRP A 9 -18.17 11.62 -10.13
N LEU A 10 -18.01 12.50 -9.15
CA LEU A 10 -17.89 13.95 -9.37
C LEU A 10 -16.61 14.28 -10.15
N ASP A 11 -15.48 13.67 -9.79
CA ASP A 11 -14.20 13.88 -10.46
C ASP A 11 -14.25 13.48 -11.93
N ARG A 12 -14.94 12.38 -12.25
CA ARG A 12 -15.15 11.95 -13.64
C ARG A 12 -16.00 12.95 -14.42
N GLN A 13 -17.09 13.43 -13.84
CA GLN A 13 -17.96 14.38 -14.50
C GLN A 13 -17.28 15.75 -14.72
N LEU A 14 -16.51 16.24 -13.74
CA LEU A 14 -15.76 17.48 -13.86
C LEU A 14 -14.66 17.41 -14.92
N ARG A 15 -13.94 16.28 -15.02
CA ARG A 15 -12.93 16.04 -16.06
C ARG A 15 -13.53 15.97 -17.46
N GLN A 16 -14.76 15.50 -17.59
CA GLN A 16 -15.45 15.41 -18.89
C GLN A 16 -16.12 16.72 -19.30
N ALA A 17 -16.59 17.52 -18.33
CA ALA A 17 -17.37 18.73 -18.58
C ALA A 17 -16.53 19.98 -18.87
N ALA A 18 -15.23 19.98 -18.56
CA ALA A 18 -14.36 21.14 -18.74
C ALA A 18 -13.31 20.87 -19.84
N PRO A 19 -13.49 21.43 -21.06
CA PRO A 19 -12.41 21.53 -22.04
C PRO A 19 -11.19 22.21 -21.43
N TYR A 20 -9.98 21.74 -21.77
CA TYR A 20 -8.74 22.36 -21.30
C TYR A 20 -8.68 23.82 -21.76
N ILE A 21 -8.73 24.75 -20.82
CA ILE A 21 -8.59 26.18 -21.06
C ILE A 21 -7.09 26.50 -21.10
N ASP A 22 -6.62 27.04 -22.21
CA ASP A 22 -5.24 27.55 -22.31
C ASP A 22 -5.07 28.68 -21.30
N ASP A 23 -4.19 28.46 -20.34
CA ASP A 23 -3.95 29.36 -19.22
C ASP A 23 -2.76 30.28 -19.45
N ALA A 24 -2.23 30.33 -20.68
CA ALA A 24 -1.05 31.09 -21.06
C ALA A 24 0.16 30.85 -20.12
N GLY A 25 0.29 29.62 -19.62
CA GLY A 25 1.34 29.23 -18.68
C GLY A 25 1.16 29.79 -17.27
N PHE A 26 -0.07 30.15 -16.87
CA PHE A 26 -0.40 30.53 -15.49
C PHE A 26 -0.16 29.37 -14.52
N THR A 27 -0.69 28.17 -14.78
CA THR A 27 -0.49 26.99 -13.91
C THR A 27 0.98 26.61 -13.83
N TRP A 28 1.72 26.74 -14.93
CA TRP A 28 3.15 26.51 -14.95
C TRP A 28 3.90 27.45 -13.98
N ARG A 29 3.60 28.76 -14.04
CA ARG A 29 4.21 29.76 -13.14
C ARG A 29 3.81 29.55 -11.68
N VAL A 30 2.56 29.17 -11.42
CA VAL A 30 2.09 28.84 -10.06
C VAL A 30 2.80 27.59 -9.52
N LEU A 31 2.89 26.52 -10.32
CA LEU A 31 3.58 25.28 -9.94
C LEU A 31 5.06 25.52 -9.60
N GLN A 32 5.73 26.41 -10.33
CA GLN A 32 7.13 26.78 -10.05
C GLN A 32 7.31 27.58 -8.75
N GLN A 33 6.29 28.32 -8.32
CA GLN A 33 6.30 29.08 -7.07
C GLN A 33 5.84 28.26 -5.87
N LEU A 34 5.34 27.04 -6.07
CA LEU A 34 4.98 26.17 -4.95
C LEU A 34 6.23 25.81 -4.14
N PRO A 35 6.14 25.83 -2.79
CA PRO A 35 7.26 25.45 -1.96
C PRO A 35 7.68 24.01 -2.27
N ALA A 36 8.99 23.78 -2.39
CA ALA A 36 9.54 22.47 -2.67
C ALA A 36 8.94 21.42 -1.72
N ARG A 37 8.28 20.41 -2.30
CA ARG A 37 7.65 19.32 -1.55
C ARG A 37 8.69 18.72 -0.62
N ARG A 38 8.42 18.71 0.69
CA ARG A 38 9.38 18.31 1.74
C ARG A 38 9.65 16.80 1.74
N ARG A 39 10.13 16.26 0.62
CA ARG A 39 10.41 14.83 0.39
C ARG A 39 11.37 14.24 1.42
N ARG A 40 12.28 15.07 1.95
CA ARG A 40 13.24 14.68 3.00
C ARG A 40 12.56 14.35 4.34
N ARG A 41 11.48 15.06 4.70
CA ARG A 41 10.71 14.78 5.94
C ARG A 41 10.00 13.43 5.86
N ASP A 42 9.49 13.07 4.69
CA ASP A 42 8.76 11.81 4.49
C ASP A 42 9.69 10.59 4.63
N SER A 43 10.91 10.68 4.08
CA SER A 43 11.91 9.62 4.24
C SER A 43 12.36 9.42 5.69
N LEU A 44 12.58 10.51 6.42
CA LEU A 44 13.02 10.45 7.82
C LEU A 44 11.92 9.90 8.73
N ARG A 45 10.67 10.28 8.46
CA ARG A 45 9.50 9.71 9.12
C ARG A 45 9.38 8.21 8.86
N ALA A 46 9.58 7.76 7.63
CA ALA A 46 9.55 6.34 7.30
C ALA A 46 10.63 5.55 8.08
N VAL A 47 11.85 6.08 8.16
CA VAL A 47 12.94 5.46 8.94
C VAL A 47 12.61 5.40 10.43
N ILE A 48 12.06 6.47 11.00
CA ILE A 48 11.65 6.50 12.42
C ILE A 48 10.55 5.47 12.69
N VAL A 49 9.53 5.41 11.84
CA VAL A 49 8.44 4.45 11.98
C VAL A 49 8.94 3.02 11.88
N LEU A 50 9.83 2.73 10.91
CA LEU A 50 10.44 1.41 10.75
C LEU A 50 11.29 1.05 11.98
N GLY A 51 12.11 1.98 12.47
CA GLY A 51 12.93 1.79 13.66
C GLY A 51 12.09 1.50 14.91
N MET A 52 11.02 2.27 15.13
CA MET A 52 10.10 2.05 16.24
C MET A 52 9.36 0.72 16.14
N ALA A 53 8.94 0.31 14.93
CA ALA A 53 8.29 -0.97 14.73
C ALA A 53 9.22 -2.15 15.06
N LEU A 54 10.49 -2.08 14.64
CA LEU A 54 11.51 -3.06 14.98
C LEU A 54 11.79 -3.11 16.49
N LEU A 55 11.93 -1.93 17.12
CA LEU A 55 12.13 -1.82 18.57
C LEU A 55 10.97 -2.41 19.36
N ALA A 56 9.73 -2.07 19.01
CA ALA A 56 8.54 -2.61 19.65
C ALA A 56 8.44 -4.14 19.47
N SER A 57 8.80 -4.65 18.29
CA SER A 57 8.81 -6.09 18.01
C SER A 57 9.86 -6.83 18.85
N ALA A 58 11.07 -6.27 18.94
CA ALA A 58 12.15 -6.81 19.78
C ALA A 58 11.76 -6.78 21.27
N LEU A 59 11.16 -5.67 21.72
CA LEU A 59 10.72 -5.52 23.10
C LEU A 59 9.61 -6.53 23.44
N ALA A 60 8.63 -6.71 22.55
CA ALA A 60 7.59 -7.72 22.70
C ALA A 60 8.16 -9.15 22.76
N TYR A 61 9.18 -9.44 21.95
CA TYR A 61 9.87 -10.73 21.97
C TYR A 61 10.55 -11.00 23.32
N VAL A 62 11.28 -10.01 23.86
CA VAL A 62 11.96 -10.12 25.16
C VAL A 62 10.95 -10.23 26.31
N LEU A 63 9.91 -9.40 26.31
CA LEU A 63 8.85 -9.42 27.33
C LEU A 63 8.03 -10.71 27.30
N SER A 64 7.98 -11.40 26.15
CA SER A 64 7.35 -12.71 25.97
C SER A 64 8.22 -13.89 26.44
N ASP A 65 9.23 -13.63 27.29
CA ASP A 65 10.08 -14.64 27.90
C ASP A 65 10.88 -15.43 26.82
N GLY A 66 11.54 -14.68 25.92
CA GLY A 66 12.36 -15.25 24.84
C GLY A 66 11.57 -15.91 23.71
N GLY A 67 10.27 -15.60 23.60
CA GLY A 67 9.40 -16.17 22.57
C GLY A 67 8.81 -17.52 22.95
N ARG A 68 8.51 -17.78 24.22
CA ARG A 68 7.69 -18.94 24.62
C ARG A 68 6.38 -19.02 23.82
N PHE A 69 5.79 -17.88 23.48
CA PHE A 69 4.64 -17.80 22.56
C PHE A 69 4.98 -18.28 21.15
N LEU A 70 6.16 -17.93 20.64
CA LEU A 70 6.67 -18.32 19.33
C LEU A 70 7.04 -19.81 19.29
N VAL A 71 7.60 -20.36 20.37
CA VAL A 71 7.93 -21.78 20.51
C VAL A 71 6.66 -22.63 20.62
N VAL A 72 5.66 -22.19 21.39
CA VAL A 72 4.35 -22.87 21.46
C VAL A 72 3.58 -22.76 20.13
N ALA A 73 3.66 -21.61 19.46
CA ALA A 73 3.09 -21.44 18.12
C ALA A 73 3.83 -22.28 17.07
N MET A 74 5.16 -22.39 17.14
CA MET A 74 5.96 -23.25 16.26
C MET A 74 5.68 -24.73 16.50
N ALA A 75 5.58 -25.16 17.76
CA ALA A 75 5.19 -26.52 18.10
C ALA A 75 3.77 -26.86 17.57
N ARG A 76 2.84 -25.90 17.62
CA ARG A 76 1.54 -26.01 16.96
C ARG A 76 1.63 -25.98 15.43
N MET A 77 2.56 -25.22 14.84
CA MET A 77 2.80 -25.21 13.40
C MET A 77 3.42 -26.52 12.89
N THR A 78 4.31 -27.16 13.64
CA THR A 78 4.82 -28.50 13.30
C THR A 78 3.76 -29.59 13.49
N ALA A 79 2.72 -29.31 14.27
CA ALA A 79 1.52 -30.13 14.37
C ALA A 79 0.40 -29.69 13.40
N LEU A 80 0.63 -28.68 12.55
CA LEU A 80 -0.35 -28.28 11.55
C LEU A 80 -0.46 -29.38 10.49
N PRO A 81 -1.69 -29.83 10.17
CA PRO A 81 -1.89 -30.81 9.11
C PRO A 81 -1.34 -30.28 7.79
N THR A 82 -0.58 -31.11 7.06
CA THR A 82 0.01 -30.77 5.75
C THR A 82 -1.00 -30.17 4.77
N PHE A 83 -2.28 -30.51 4.89
CA PHE A 83 -3.36 -29.97 4.10
C PHE A 83 -3.55 -28.44 4.27
N TRP A 84 -3.36 -27.90 5.48
CA TRP A 84 -3.43 -26.46 5.74
C TRP A 84 -2.24 -25.71 5.13
N LEU A 85 -1.05 -26.32 5.13
CA LEU A 85 0.12 -25.75 4.45
C LEU A 85 -0.10 -25.69 2.93
N LEU A 86 -0.70 -26.74 2.36
CA LEU A 86 -1.07 -26.77 0.94
C LEU A 86 -2.11 -25.69 0.61
N ALA A 87 -3.15 -25.55 1.43
CA ALA A 87 -4.18 -24.53 1.26
C ALA A 87 -3.60 -23.10 1.36
N LEU A 88 -2.65 -22.86 2.27
CA LEU A 88 -1.98 -21.57 2.40
C LEU A 88 -1.07 -21.28 1.19
N ALA A 89 -0.34 -22.29 0.70
CA ALA A 89 0.50 -22.17 -0.49
C ALA A 89 -0.35 -21.88 -1.74
N PHE A 90 -1.46 -22.60 -1.92
CA PHE A 90 -2.38 -22.36 -3.03
C PHE A 90 -3.08 -21.01 -2.91
N GLY A 91 -3.56 -20.67 -1.70
CA GLY A 91 -4.24 -19.40 -1.43
C GLY A 91 -3.32 -18.21 -1.67
N SER A 92 -2.09 -18.25 -1.15
CA SER A 92 -1.11 -17.18 -1.37
C SER A 92 -0.70 -17.07 -2.85
N GLY A 93 -0.53 -18.20 -3.54
CA GLY A 93 -0.28 -18.22 -4.99
C GLY A 93 -1.42 -17.58 -5.79
N LEU A 94 -2.67 -17.89 -5.47
CA LEU A 94 -3.85 -17.31 -6.13
C LEU A 94 -3.97 -15.80 -5.85
N ILE A 95 -3.72 -15.36 -4.63
CA ILE A 95 -3.72 -13.93 -4.28
C ILE A 95 -2.64 -13.19 -5.07
N LEU A 96 -1.43 -13.75 -5.15
CA LEU A 96 -0.32 -13.15 -5.89
C LEU A 96 -0.62 -13.08 -7.40
N MET A 97 -1.24 -14.13 -7.94
CA MET A 97 -1.64 -14.18 -9.35
C MET A 97 -2.74 -13.16 -9.64
N ALA A 98 -3.76 -13.06 -8.79
CA ALA A 98 -4.83 -12.07 -8.92
C ALA A 98 -4.29 -10.64 -8.84
N ALA A 99 -3.40 -10.36 -7.87
CA ALA A 99 -2.74 -9.07 -7.75
C ALA A 99 -1.87 -8.75 -8.99
N GLY A 100 -1.15 -9.74 -9.52
CA GLY A 100 -0.37 -9.61 -10.75
C GLY A 100 -1.23 -9.31 -11.97
N VAL A 101 -2.38 -9.97 -12.12
CA VAL A 101 -3.34 -9.70 -13.20
C VAL A 101 -3.93 -8.30 -13.07
N VAL A 102 -4.34 -7.88 -11.86
CA VAL A 102 -4.84 -6.53 -11.62
C VAL A 102 -3.78 -5.47 -11.95
N ALA A 103 -2.52 -5.69 -11.53
CA ALA A 103 -1.42 -4.80 -11.84
C ALA A 103 -1.08 -4.76 -13.35
N ALA A 104 -1.20 -5.88 -14.05
CA ALA A 104 -1.01 -5.94 -15.49
C ALA A 104 -2.12 -5.20 -16.25
N ILE A 105 -3.37 -5.34 -15.82
CA ILE A 105 -4.53 -4.66 -16.41
C ILE A 105 -4.46 -3.15 -16.12
N SER A 106 -4.11 -2.74 -14.91
CA SER A 106 -3.95 -1.31 -14.57
C SER A 106 -2.85 -0.68 -15.42
N LYS A 107 -1.70 -1.34 -15.55
CA LYS A 107 -0.60 -0.87 -16.41
C LYS A 107 -1.00 -0.84 -17.90
N ALA A 108 -1.80 -1.79 -18.37
CA ALA A 108 -2.30 -1.80 -19.74
C ALA A 108 -3.34 -0.68 -19.99
N SER A 109 -4.11 -0.30 -18.96
CA SER A 109 -5.03 0.85 -19.02
C SER A 109 -4.31 2.20 -18.99
N GLU A 110 -3.15 2.28 -18.34
CA GLU A 110 -2.30 3.49 -18.34
C GLU A 110 -1.56 3.70 -19.68
N LEU A 111 -1.43 2.66 -20.51
CA LEU A 111 -0.74 2.69 -21.80
C LEU A 111 -1.67 2.82 -23.02
N ARG A 112 -2.99 2.81 -22.82
CA ARG A 112 -3.96 3.11 -23.88
C ARG A 112 -4.22 4.63 -23.90
N PRO A 113 -3.99 5.31 -25.04
CA PRO A 113 -4.14 6.76 -25.17
C PRO A 113 -5.60 7.23 -25.07
#